data_AF-M2QM79-F1
#
_entry.id   AF-M2QM79-F1
#
_cell.length_a   1.000
_cell.length_b   1.000
_cell.length_c   1.000
_cell.angle_alpha   90.00
_cell.angle_beta   90.00
_cell.angle_gamma   90.00
#
_symmetry.space_group_name_H-M   'P 1'
#
loop_
_entity.id
_entity.type
_entity.pdbx_description
1 polymer ?
#
loop_
_entity_poly.entity_id
_entity_poly.type
_entity_poly.pdbx_seq_one_letter_code
_entity_poly.pdbx_strand_id
1 'polypeptide(L)'
;MFASRPCLRNVRHFWTRSSLRTTSLQRDSLQAILPLYARKTPWWARWTWFIVAADLVTTAAAVELTWHYWTEQVTDSSSDASDAKTPEGQVAQPAKHFELRPVWQRALFAGGQLFLGVALATLLLGTRARIVHKVTLLPPSSATTTTTATNAHVTRQAAPARPASPKQSSSTQAQSAEDGRQVLIQSVSHLGQQGILRPFRDCNLVRGQREEDMAVEVAGMRGQFVMELEGAEINGEAMPVWKARETMWKGWYGDQKGRQFVMEERLQS
;
A
#
# COMPACT_ATOMS: atom_id res chain seq x y z
N MET A 1 9.00 40.42 -5.82
CA MET A 1 9.06 39.24 -4.93
C MET A 1 7.64 38.86 -4.54
N PHE A 2 7.04 37.87 -5.21
CA PHE A 2 5.71 37.36 -4.87
C PHE A 2 5.86 36.10 -4.03
N ALA A 3 5.54 36.21 -2.73
CA ALA A 3 5.50 35.08 -1.82
C ALA A 3 4.24 34.24 -2.12
N SER A 4 4.42 33.11 -2.79
CA SER A 4 3.38 32.10 -2.95
C SER A 4 2.94 31.58 -1.58
N ARG A 5 1.68 31.83 -1.22
CA ARG A 5 1.08 31.36 0.03
C ARG A 5 0.85 29.84 -0.05
N PRO A 6 1.29 29.05 0.95
CA PRO A 6 0.97 27.63 1.02
C PRO A 6 -0.52 27.48 1.30
N CYS A 7 -1.25 26.95 0.32
CA CYS A 7 -2.65 26.58 0.45
C CYS A 7 -2.74 25.39 1.42
N LEU A 8 -2.99 25.67 2.70
CA LEU A 8 -3.28 24.68 3.74
C LEU A 8 -4.62 24.00 3.42
N ARG A 9 -4.57 22.98 2.55
CA ARG A 9 -5.71 22.11 2.24
C ARG A 9 -6.05 21.27 3.47
N ASN A 10 -7.25 21.51 3.96
CA ASN A 10 -7.97 20.85 5.03
C ASN A 10 -7.77 19.31 5.06
N VAL A 11 -7.09 18.79 6.09
CA VAL A 11 -6.67 17.37 6.23
C VAL A 11 -7.75 16.52 6.96
N ARG A 12 -9.02 16.94 6.97
CA ARG A 12 -10.07 16.30 7.80
C ARG A 12 -10.91 15.19 7.13
N HIS A 13 -10.44 14.56 6.06
CA HIS A 13 -11.16 13.45 5.39
C HIS A 13 -10.37 12.13 5.29
N PHE A 14 -9.64 11.75 6.33
CA PHE A 14 -8.81 10.53 6.30
C PHE A 14 -9.61 9.22 6.45
N TRP A 15 -10.88 9.27 6.86
CA TRP A 15 -11.71 8.09 7.15
C TRP A 15 -13.10 8.09 6.49
N THR A 16 -13.32 8.85 5.40
CA THR A 16 -14.53 8.63 4.60
C THR A 16 -14.40 7.31 3.85
N ARG A 17 -15.09 6.32 4.40
CA ARG A 17 -15.16 4.89 4.09
C ARG A 17 -15.75 4.59 2.71
N SER A 18 -15.31 5.26 1.64
CA SER A 18 -15.66 4.91 0.27
C SER A 18 -14.78 3.77 -0.27
N SER A 19 -14.61 2.73 0.55
CA SER A 19 -14.27 1.41 0.01
C SER A 19 -15.56 0.88 -0.60
N LEU A 20 -15.78 1.19 -1.87
CA LEU A 20 -16.75 0.46 -2.68
C LEU A 20 -16.25 -0.98 -2.73
N ARG A 21 -16.72 -1.80 -1.79
CA ARG A 21 -16.54 -3.25 -1.89
C ARG A 21 -17.20 -3.64 -3.20
N THR A 22 -16.40 -4.23 -4.09
CA THR A 22 -16.91 -4.85 -5.32
C THR A 22 -18.07 -5.77 -4.96
N THR A 23 -19.28 -5.39 -5.36
CA THR A 23 -20.48 -6.21 -5.20
C THR A 23 -20.29 -7.51 -5.97
N SER A 24 -20.80 -8.62 -5.44
CA SER A 24 -20.61 -9.97 -6.00
C SER A 24 -20.92 -10.08 -7.50
N LEU A 25 -21.86 -9.29 -8.02
CA LEU A 25 -22.21 -9.28 -9.46
C LEU A 25 -21.08 -8.82 -10.38
N GLN A 26 -20.15 -7.99 -9.90
CA GLN A 26 -19.00 -7.56 -10.70
C GLN A 26 -17.93 -8.66 -10.79
N ARG A 27 -17.99 -9.67 -9.91
CA ARG A 27 -16.97 -10.70 -9.75
C ARG A 27 -16.77 -11.57 -10.99
N ASP A 28 -17.86 -12.01 -11.61
CA ASP A 28 -17.78 -12.95 -12.73
C ASP A 28 -17.25 -12.26 -14.00
N SER A 29 -17.60 -10.98 -14.20
CA SER A 29 -17.06 -10.15 -15.28
C SER A 29 -15.54 -9.89 -15.14
N LEU A 30 -15.01 -9.87 -13.91
CA LEU A 30 -13.59 -9.59 -13.66
C LEU A 30 -12.67 -10.75 -14.03
N GLN A 31 -13.19 -11.98 -14.14
CA GLN A 31 -12.38 -13.14 -14.52
C GLN A 31 -12.09 -13.17 -16.03
N ALA A 32 -12.98 -12.59 -16.84
CA ALA A 32 -12.81 -12.52 -18.29
C ALA A 32 -11.79 -11.44 -18.72
N ILE A 33 -11.50 -10.46 -17.86
CA ILE A 33 -10.62 -9.35 -18.18
C ILE A 33 -9.18 -9.70 -17.78
N LEU A 34 -8.29 -9.70 -18.76
CA LEU A 34 -6.87 -9.93 -18.56
C LEU A 34 -6.27 -8.79 -17.70
N PRO A 35 -5.58 -9.10 -16.58
CA PRO A 35 -4.94 -8.07 -15.79
C PRO A 35 -3.82 -7.41 -16.58
N LEU A 36 -3.75 -6.08 -16.50
CA LEU A 36 -2.65 -5.32 -17.06
C LEU A 36 -1.34 -5.71 -16.37
N TYR A 37 -1.39 -5.88 -15.04
CA TYR A 37 -0.25 -6.29 -14.22
C TYR A 37 -0.69 -7.41 -13.29
N ALA A 38 0.10 -8.47 -13.21
CA ALA A 38 -0.03 -9.52 -12.21
C ALA A 38 1.35 -9.96 -11.73
N ARG A 39 1.48 -10.25 -10.44
CA ARG A 39 2.69 -10.81 -9.86
C ARG A 39 2.33 -11.77 -8.74
N LYS A 40 3.15 -12.81 -8.56
CA LYS A 40 3.07 -13.66 -7.37
C LYS A 40 3.46 -12.83 -6.14
N THR A 41 2.63 -12.87 -5.10
CA THR A 41 2.96 -12.20 -3.84
C THR A 41 4.27 -12.73 -3.28
N PRO A 42 5.18 -11.88 -2.80
CA PRO A 42 6.43 -12.36 -2.22
C PRO A 42 6.13 -13.27 -1.03
N TRP A 43 6.93 -14.32 -0.86
CA TRP A 43 6.65 -15.39 0.09
C TRP A 43 6.47 -14.87 1.52
N TRP A 44 7.30 -13.90 1.95
CA TRP A 44 7.23 -13.30 3.29
C TRP A 44 5.90 -12.60 3.56
N ALA A 45 5.25 -12.05 2.53
CA ALA A 45 4.01 -11.29 2.70
C ALA A 45 2.79 -12.19 2.99
N ARG A 46 2.92 -13.50 2.71
CA ARG A 46 1.97 -14.53 3.13
C ARG A 46 2.10 -14.85 4.62
N TRP A 47 3.30 -14.69 5.17
CA TRP A 47 3.62 -14.98 6.58
C TRP A 47 3.52 -13.77 7.49
N THR A 48 3.20 -12.57 6.98
CA THR A 48 3.14 -11.35 7.80
C THR A 48 2.24 -11.49 9.02
N TRP A 49 1.08 -12.16 8.89
CA TRP A 49 0.19 -12.38 10.04
C TRP A 49 0.83 -13.25 11.13
N PHE A 50 1.60 -14.26 10.73
CA PHE A 50 2.37 -15.09 11.66
C PHE A 50 3.51 -14.30 12.30
N ILE A 51 4.24 -13.48 11.52
CA ILE A 51 5.30 -12.62 12.03
C ILE A 51 4.75 -11.62 13.04
N VAL A 52 3.62 -10.98 12.75
CA VAL A 52 2.95 -10.06 13.69
C VAL A 52 2.48 -10.79 14.94
N ALA A 53 1.91 -12.00 14.82
CA ALA A 53 1.52 -12.78 15.98
C ALA A 53 2.74 -13.17 16.85
N ALA A 54 3.85 -13.59 16.23
CA ALA A 54 5.09 -13.92 16.92
C ALA A 54 5.72 -12.70 17.60
N ASP A 55 5.66 -11.53 16.96
CA ASP A 55 6.09 -10.25 17.54
C ASP A 55 5.27 -9.90 18.78
N LEU A 56 3.94 -10.04 18.73
CA LEU A 56 3.07 -9.81 19.89
C LEU A 56 3.36 -10.76 21.05
N VAL A 57 3.58 -12.05 20.77
CA VAL A 57 3.93 -13.04 21.80
C VAL A 57 5.28 -12.72 22.43
N THR A 58 6.30 -12.45 21.62
CA THR A 58 7.64 -12.08 22.09
C THR A 58 7.61 -10.81 22.92
N THR A 59 6.85 -9.80 22.47
CA THR A 59 6.68 -8.53 23.17
C THR A 59 5.98 -8.73 24.51
N ALA A 60 4.91 -9.53 24.55
CA ALA A 60 4.21 -9.84 25.80
C ALA A 60 5.11 -10.58 26.80
N ALA A 61 5.87 -11.58 26.34
CA ALA A 61 6.81 -12.30 27.18
C ALA A 61 7.94 -11.40 27.71
N ALA A 62 8.47 -10.50 26.89
CA ALA A 62 9.49 -9.54 27.32
C ALA A 62 8.95 -8.57 28.39
N VAL A 63 7.71 -8.12 28.23
CA VAL A 63 7.01 -7.27 29.21
C VAL A 63 6.82 -8.02 30.53
N GLU A 64 6.38 -9.27 30.48
CA GLU A 64 6.21 -10.11 31.67
C GLU A 64 7.55 -10.34 32.38
N LEU A 65 8.61 -10.68 31.64
CA LEU A 65 9.96 -10.86 32.17
C LEU A 65 10.48 -9.58 32.83
N THR A 66 10.29 -8.44 32.17
CA THR A 66 10.67 -7.13 32.72
C THR A 66 9.91 -6.82 34.00
N TRP A 67 8.62 -7.14 34.04
CA TRP A 67 7.78 -6.82 35.17
C TRP A 67 8.11 -7.67 36.41
N HIS A 68 8.36 -8.97 36.22
CA HIS A 68 8.51 -9.93 37.32
C HIS A 68 9.96 -10.27 37.69
N TYR A 69 10.92 -10.14 36.77
CA TYR A 69 12.27 -10.66 36.97
C TYR A 69 13.37 -9.61 36.81
N TRP A 70 13.04 -8.35 36.46
CA TRP A 70 14.05 -7.30 36.36
C TRP A 70 14.46 -6.78 37.75
N THR A 71 15.52 -7.40 38.27
CA THR A 71 16.06 -7.16 39.61
C THR A 71 17.39 -6.40 39.59
N GLU A 72 17.78 -5.88 40.75
CA GLU A 72 19.05 -5.24 41.03
C GLU A 72 19.75 -5.99 42.18
N GLN A 73 21.07 -6.19 42.07
CA GLN A 73 21.85 -6.76 43.17
C GLN A 73 22.05 -5.69 44.23
N VAL A 74 21.44 -5.85 45.39
CA VAL A 74 21.64 -4.98 46.53
C VAL A 74 22.84 -5.52 47.30
N THR A 75 23.93 -4.75 47.33
CA THR A 75 25.07 -5.08 48.17
C THR A 75 24.76 -4.53 49.55
N ASP A 76 24.41 -5.42 50.48
CA ASP A 76 24.22 -5.06 51.89
C ASP A 76 25.55 -4.50 52.41
N SER A 77 25.68 -3.18 52.39
CA SER A 77 26.87 -2.47 52.85
C SER A 77 26.90 -2.39 54.38
N SER A 78 25.97 -3.07 55.07
CA SER A 78 25.88 -3.17 56.51
C SER A 78 26.66 -4.37 57.03
N SER A 79 27.98 -4.35 56.83
CA SER A 79 28.87 -4.97 57.81
C SER A 79 29.44 -3.85 58.65
N ASP A 80 28.64 -3.33 59.59
CA ASP A 80 29.21 -2.77 60.80
C ASP A 80 30.06 -3.90 61.41
N ALA A 81 31.36 -3.72 61.30
CA ALA A 81 32.37 -4.68 61.70
C ALA A 81 32.38 -4.84 63.22
N SER A 82 31.49 -5.67 63.75
CA SER A 82 31.58 -6.14 65.13
C SER A 82 32.36 -7.46 65.16
N ASP A 83 33.67 -7.32 65.34
CA ASP A 83 34.66 -8.26 65.88
C ASP A 83 34.18 -9.68 66.24
N ALA A 84 34.14 -10.58 65.24
CA ALA A 84 34.05 -12.00 65.48
C ALA A 84 35.14 -12.75 64.70
N LYS A 85 36.23 -13.08 65.41
CA LYS A 85 37.30 -13.98 64.98
C LYS A 85 36.70 -15.25 64.37
N THR A 86 36.67 -15.34 63.04
CA THR A 86 36.32 -16.56 62.31
C THR A 86 37.61 -17.18 61.76
N PRO A 87 37.90 -18.46 62.04
CA PRO A 87 39.16 -19.11 61.68
C PRO A 87 39.33 -19.25 60.16
N GLU A 88 40.57 -19.06 59.72
CA GLU A 88 41.03 -19.08 58.33
C GLU A 88 40.69 -20.40 57.61
N GLY A 89 40.00 -20.33 56.46
CA GLY A 89 39.95 -21.48 55.55
C GLY A 89 38.85 -21.51 54.49
N GLN A 90 37.76 -20.76 54.60
CA GLN A 90 36.69 -20.73 53.58
C GLN A 90 36.31 -19.29 53.25
N VAL A 91 36.53 -18.90 51.99
CA VAL A 91 36.07 -17.61 51.45
C VAL A 91 34.54 -17.68 51.33
N ALA A 92 33.84 -17.29 52.39
CA ALA A 92 32.39 -17.15 52.37
C ALA A 92 32.03 -16.07 51.33
N GLN A 93 31.47 -16.48 50.18
CA GLN A 93 30.93 -15.52 49.23
C GLN A 93 29.72 -14.85 49.89
N PRO A 94 29.65 -13.51 49.91
CA PRO A 94 28.50 -12.82 50.47
C PRO A 94 27.24 -13.28 49.73
N ALA A 95 26.19 -13.60 50.48
CA ALA A 95 24.91 -13.98 49.91
C ALA A 95 24.41 -12.83 49.04
N LYS A 96 24.35 -13.04 47.72
CA LYS A 96 23.84 -12.01 46.79
C LYS A 96 22.33 -11.95 46.93
N HIS A 97 21.80 -10.84 47.46
CA HIS A 97 20.38 -10.57 47.50
C HIS A 97 19.94 -9.82 46.22
N PHE A 98 18.83 -10.25 45.63
CA PHE A 98 18.26 -9.63 44.43
C PHE A 98 16.90 -9.02 44.77
N GLU A 99 16.78 -7.71 44.65
CA GLU A 99 15.51 -6.99 44.84
C GLU A 99 14.94 -6.52 43.51
N LEU A 100 13.62 -6.41 43.43
CA LEU A 100 12.97 -5.86 42.24
C LEU A 100 13.26 -4.37 42.10
N ARG A 101 13.56 -3.93 40.87
CA ARG A 101 13.72 -2.50 40.58
C ARG A 101 12.43 -1.72 40.88
N PRO A 102 12.53 -0.40 41.16
CA PRO A 102 11.37 0.45 41.37
C PRO A 102 10.32 0.30 40.26
N VAL A 103 9.04 0.31 40.65
CA VAL A 103 7.91 0.06 39.72
C VAL A 103 7.93 0.98 38.51
N TRP A 104 8.32 2.25 38.68
CA TRP A 104 8.37 3.22 37.58
C TRP A 104 9.44 2.86 36.53
N GLN A 105 10.58 2.31 36.94
CA GLN A 105 11.62 1.87 36.00
C GLN A 105 11.11 0.69 35.17
N ARG A 106 10.54 -0.32 35.85
CA ARG A 106 9.93 -1.49 35.20
C ARG A 106 8.81 -1.09 34.24
N ALA A 107 7.93 -0.19 34.67
CA ALA A 107 6.84 0.33 33.85
C ALA A 107 7.35 1.07 32.60
N LEU A 108 8.38 1.91 32.73
CA LEU A 108 8.97 2.62 31.60
C LEU A 108 9.57 1.64 30.59
N PHE A 109 10.34 0.64 31.06
CA PHE A 109 11.00 -0.32 30.18
C PHE A 109 10.01 -1.26 29.49
N ALA A 110 9.06 -1.81 30.25
CA ALA A 110 7.98 -2.63 29.71
C ALA A 110 7.10 -1.83 28.72
N GLY A 111 6.77 -0.59 29.05
CA GLY A 111 6.05 0.32 28.15
C GLY A 111 6.81 0.59 26.84
N GLY A 112 8.13 0.76 26.92
CA GLY A 112 9.00 0.92 25.76
C GLY A 112 9.03 -0.31 24.85
N GLN A 113 9.12 -1.51 25.43
CA GLN A 113 9.05 -2.77 24.68
C GLN A 113 7.70 -2.94 23.98
N LEU A 114 6.60 -2.69 24.70
CA LEU A 114 5.26 -2.76 24.12
C LEU A 114 5.09 -1.78 22.96
N PHE A 115 5.53 -0.53 23.14
CA PHE A 115 5.50 0.48 22.09
C PHE A 115 6.30 0.05 20.87
N LEU A 116 7.51 -0.49 21.06
CA LEU A 116 8.37 -0.94 19.97
C LEU A 116 7.73 -2.08 19.18
N GLY A 117 7.15 -3.09 19.85
CA GLY A 117 6.44 -4.18 19.18
C GLY A 117 5.24 -3.67 18.36
N VAL A 118 4.40 -2.82 18.95
CA VAL A 118 3.27 -2.20 18.21
C VAL A 118 3.75 -1.36 17.02
N ALA A 119 4.82 -0.58 17.18
CA ALA A 119 5.41 0.20 16.09
C ALA A 119 5.93 -0.69 14.95
N LEU A 120 6.58 -1.81 15.28
CA LEU A 120 7.07 -2.76 14.29
C LEU A 120 5.93 -3.46 13.56
N ALA A 121 4.90 -3.92 14.29
CA ALA A 121 3.72 -4.54 13.71
C ALA A 121 2.97 -3.58 12.76
N THR A 122 2.80 -2.32 13.16
CA THR A 122 2.14 -1.31 12.31
C THR A 122 2.96 -0.97 11.07
N LEU A 123 4.30 -0.90 11.17
CA LEU A 123 5.18 -0.72 10.02
C LEU A 123 5.07 -1.89 9.03
N LEU A 124 5.13 -3.14 9.52
CA LEU A 124 5.00 -4.35 8.70
C LEU A 124 3.65 -4.44 7.98
N LEU A 125 2.56 -4.12 8.68
CA LEU A 125 1.22 -4.09 8.07
C LEU A 125 1.09 -2.94 7.06
N GLY A 126 1.69 -1.78 7.36
CA GLY A 126 1.69 -0.61 6.48
C GLY A 126 2.44 -0.85 5.17
N THR A 127 3.61 -1.49 5.22
CA THR A 127 4.39 -1.84 4.01
C THR A 127 3.65 -2.88 3.18
N ARG A 128 3.07 -3.92 3.81
CA ARG A 128 2.26 -4.95 3.14
C ARG A 128 1.06 -4.36 2.39
N ALA A 129 0.43 -3.32 2.92
CA ALA A 129 -0.74 -2.69 2.29
C ALA A 129 -0.42 -1.97 0.97
N ARG A 130 0.84 -1.57 0.76
CA ARG A 130 1.29 -0.81 -0.43
C ARG A 130 1.79 -1.68 -1.58
N ILE A 131 2.10 -2.95 -1.32
CA ILE A 131 2.59 -3.87 -2.35
C ILE A 131 1.41 -4.33 -3.20
N VAL A 132 1.42 -3.95 -4.47
CA VAL A 132 0.42 -4.37 -5.44
C VAL A 132 0.86 -5.69 -6.06
N HIS A 133 -0.08 -6.62 -6.18
CA HIS A 133 0.15 -7.89 -6.87
C HIS A 133 -0.74 -8.06 -8.11
N LYS A 134 -1.77 -7.24 -8.27
CA LYS A 134 -2.61 -7.26 -9.47
C LYS A 134 -3.23 -5.89 -9.74
N VAL A 135 -3.18 -5.44 -10.99
CA VAL A 135 -3.88 -4.26 -11.49
C VAL A 135 -4.66 -4.63 -12.73
N THR A 136 -5.93 -4.22 -12.75
CA THR A 136 -6.83 -4.49 -13.88
C THR A 136 -7.49 -3.19 -14.31
N LEU A 137 -7.39 -2.88 -15.60
CA LEU A 137 -8.11 -1.79 -16.23
C LEU A 137 -9.49 -2.32 -16.64
N LEU A 138 -10.54 -1.72 -16.09
CA LEU A 138 -11.90 -2.06 -16.45
C LEU A 138 -12.35 -1.15 -17.58
N PRO A 139 -13.06 -1.70 -18.59
CA PRO A 139 -13.71 -0.87 -19.60
C PRO A 139 -14.66 0.11 -18.91
N PRO A 140 -14.97 1.25 -19.54
CA PRO A 140 -16.02 2.12 -19.02
C PRO A 140 -17.26 1.27 -18.84
N SER A 141 -17.86 1.32 -17.65
CA SER A 141 -19.18 0.74 -17.48
C SER A 141 -20.04 1.43 -18.51
N SER A 142 -20.53 0.69 -19.51
CA SER A 142 -21.59 1.15 -20.40
C SER A 142 -22.79 1.33 -19.50
N ALA A 143 -22.79 2.40 -18.69
CA ALA A 143 -23.91 2.83 -17.90
C ALA A 143 -25.01 2.91 -18.94
N THR A 144 -25.95 1.98 -18.84
CA THR A 144 -27.15 1.94 -19.66
C THR A 144 -27.59 3.37 -19.73
N THR A 145 -27.38 4.01 -20.88
CA THR A 145 -27.95 5.30 -21.17
C THR A 145 -29.42 4.99 -21.11
N THR A 146 -30.00 5.17 -19.92
CA THR A 146 -31.42 5.22 -19.72
C THR A 146 -31.74 6.56 -20.32
N THR A 147 -31.71 6.58 -21.65
CA THR A 147 -32.35 7.59 -22.45
C THR A 147 -33.77 7.48 -21.97
N THR A 148 -34.15 8.36 -21.05
CA THR A 148 -35.53 8.66 -20.73
C THR A 148 -36.14 9.04 -22.07
N ALA A 149 -36.65 8.02 -22.76
CA ALA A 149 -37.41 8.13 -23.99
C ALA A 149 -38.69 8.84 -23.57
N THR A 150 -38.59 10.16 -23.47
CA THR A 150 -39.75 11.03 -23.40
C THR A 150 -40.32 11.01 -24.80
N ASN A 151 -41.17 10.02 -25.03
CA ASN A 151 -42.05 9.96 -26.17
C ASN A 151 -42.90 11.24 -26.18
N ALA A 152 -42.53 12.20 -27.03
CA ALA A 152 -43.42 13.26 -27.49
C ALA A 152 -43.15 13.54 -28.98
N HIS A 153 -43.53 12.55 -29.78
CA HIS A 153 -44.26 12.66 -31.04
C HIS A 153 -44.60 14.08 -31.54
N VAL A 154 -43.98 14.53 -32.67
CA VAL A 154 -44.54 15.38 -33.77
C VAL A 154 -43.53 15.32 -34.95
N THR A 155 -43.72 14.47 -35.97
CA THR A 155 -44.36 14.71 -37.29
C THR A 155 -43.55 15.54 -38.32
N ARG A 156 -43.16 14.87 -39.43
CA ARG A 156 -42.84 15.34 -40.83
C ARG A 156 -41.64 16.31 -40.98
N GLN A 157 -40.85 16.32 -42.05
CA GLN A 157 -41.11 16.03 -43.47
C GLN A 157 -39.78 15.79 -44.21
N ALA A 158 -39.81 15.00 -45.28
CA ALA A 158 -38.66 14.57 -46.08
C ALA A 158 -38.14 15.63 -47.07
N ALA A 159 -36.81 15.66 -47.29
CA ALA A 159 -36.17 16.14 -48.53
C ALA A 159 -34.80 15.45 -48.73
N PRO A 160 -34.36 15.19 -49.98
CA PRO A 160 -33.19 14.35 -50.25
C PRO A 160 -31.88 15.11 -50.60
N ALA A 161 -30.78 14.45 -50.24
CA ALA A 161 -29.46 14.39 -50.89
C ALA A 161 -28.50 15.60 -50.88
N ARG A 162 -27.34 15.40 -50.22
CA ARG A 162 -26.03 15.92 -50.68
C ARG A 162 -24.89 15.00 -50.20
N PRO A 163 -24.05 14.45 -51.09
CA PRO A 163 -22.88 13.67 -50.70
C PRO A 163 -21.74 14.63 -50.35
N ALA A 164 -21.38 14.70 -49.07
CA ALA A 164 -20.21 15.44 -48.60
C ALA A 164 -19.17 14.46 -48.03
N SER A 165 -17.95 14.60 -48.55
CA SER A 165 -16.78 13.76 -48.32
C SER A 165 -16.41 13.59 -46.84
N PRO A 166 -15.91 12.41 -46.42
CA PRO A 166 -15.47 12.20 -45.05
C PRO A 166 -14.12 12.89 -44.82
N LYS A 167 -14.13 14.05 -44.17
CA LYS A 167 -12.92 14.64 -43.57
C LYS A 167 -12.56 13.84 -42.31
N GLN A 168 -11.65 12.88 -42.47
CA GLN A 168 -10.87 12.30 -41.38
C GLN A 168 -10.18 13.42 -40.60
N SER A 169 -10.73 13.75 -39.43
CA SER A 169 -10.12 14.68 -38.49
C SER A 169 -9.62 13.87 -37.29
N SER A 170 -8.34 13.52 -37.37
CA SER A 170 -7.52 13.06 -36.25
C SER A 170 -7.45 14.17 -35.20
N SER A 171 -8.29 14.08 -34.17
CA SER A 171 -8.19 14.89 -32.95
C SER A 171 -8.10 13.96 -31.73
N THR A 172 -7.08 13.11 -31.74
CA THR A 172 -6.72 12.22 -30.62
C THR A 172 -5.90 13.00 -29.58
N GLN A 173 -6.49 13.96 -28.87
CA GLN A 173 -5.75 14.61 -27.76
C GLN A 173 -6.57 15.14 -26.58
N ALA A 174 -7.91 15.06 -26.58
CA ALA A 174 -8.74 15.51 -25.46
C ALA A 174 -9.54 14.39 -24.74
N GLN A 175 -9.34 13.11 -25.09
CA GLN A 175 -10.18 12.00 -24.64
C GLN A 175 -9.90 11.45 -23.22
N SER A 176 -8.93 11.98 -22.46
CA SER A 176 -8.68 11.48 -21.10
C SER A 176 -9.68 12.00 -20.05
N ALA A 177 -10.52 13.00 -20.36
CA ALA A 177 -11.43 13.61 -19.39
C ALA A 177 -12.82 12.92 -19.29
N GLU A 178 -13.28 12.25 -20.36
CA GLU A 178 -14.54 11.48 -20.37
C GLU A 178 -14.34 9.98 -20.21
N ASP A 179 -13.15 9.59 -19.79
CA ASP A 179 -12.76 8.19 -19.74
C ASP A 179 -13.40 7.53 -18.51
N GLY A 180 -14.62 6.99 -18.69
CA GLY A 180 -15.37 6.26 -17.67
C GLY A 180 -14.70 4.96 -17.20
N ARG A 181 -13.48 4.66 -17.69
CA ARG A 181 -12.64 3.55 -17.25
C ARG A 181 -12.40 3.61 -15.75
N GLN A 182 -12.25 2.43 -15.15
CA GLN A 182 -11.90 2.28 -13.75
C GLN A 182 -10.66 1.40 -13.61
N VAL A 183 -9.90 1.62 -12.56
CA VAL A 183 -8.73 0.82 -12.20
C VAL A 183 -9.09 0.03 -10.94
N LEU A 184 -8.94 -1.28 -11.02
CA LEU A 184 -8.96 -2.16 -9.85
C LEU A 184 -7.53 -2.44 -9.42
N ILE A 185 -7.15 -1.97 -8.23
CA ILE A 185 -5.85 -2.19 -7.62
C ILE A 185 -6.00 -3.23 -6.51
N GLN A 186 -5.28 -4.34 -6.62
CA GLN A 186 -5.24 -5.38 -5.59
C GLN A 186 -3.85 -5.44 -4.97
N SER A 187 -3.79 -5.08 -3.69
CA SER A 187 -2.59 -5.20 -2.86
C SER A 187 -2.63 -6.42 -1.97
N VAL A 188 -1.48 -6.78 -1.38
CA VAL A 188 -1.37 -8.01 -0.57
C VAL A 188 -2.26 -7.99 0.69
N SER A 189 -2.71 -6.81 1.13
CA SER A 189 -3.70 -6.69 2.20
C SER A 189 -5.10 -7.18 1.82
N HIS A 190 -5.41 -7.28 0.52
CA HIS A 190 -6.71 -7.75 0.05
C HIS A 190 -6.75 -9.28 0.00
N LEU A 191 -7.87 -9.84 0.47
CA LEU A 191 -8.10 -11.28 0.43
C LEU A 191 -8.94 -11.63 -0.81
N GLY A 192 -8.45 -12.58 -1.60
CA GLY A 192 -9.15 -13.08 -2.79
C GLY A 192 -9.28 -12.04 -3.90
N GLN A 193 -10.50 -11.74 -4.33
CA GLN A 193 -10.80 -10.81 -5.44
C GLN A 193 -11.19 -9.41 -4.94
N GLN A 194 -10.88 -9.09 -3.69
CA GLN A 194 -11.06 -7.75 -3.16
C GLN A 194 -9.99 -6.81 -3.70
N GLY A 195 -10.31 -5.52 -3.80
CA GLY A 195 -9.39 -4.50 -4.28
C GLY A 195 -9.97 -3.11 -4.11
N ILE A 196 -9.15 -2.11 -4.43
CA ILE A 196 -9.54 -0.71 -4.46
C ILE A 196 -9.94 -0.39 -5.89
N LEU A 197 -11.20 0.00 -6.07
CA LEU A 197 -11.72 0.45 -7.35
C LEU A 197 -11.71 1.97 -7.41
N ARG A 198 -11.07 2.55 -8.43
CA ARG A 198 -10.98 4.00 -8.61
C ARG A 198 -11.25 4.39 -10.06
N PRO A 199 -11.84 5.57 -10.30
CA PRO A 199 -11.88 6.13 -11.65
C PRO A 199 -10.46 6.23 -12.22
N PHE A 200 -10.29 5.89 -13.50
CA PHE A 200 -8.97 5.91 -14.14
C PHE A 200 -8.33 7.30 -14.08
N ARG A 201 -9.12 8.36 -14.24
CA ARG A 201 -8.69 9.77 -14.11
C ARG A 201 -8.10 10.14 -12.74
N ASP A 202 -8.40 9.37 -11.70
CA ASP A 202 -7.88 9.59 -10.35
C ASP A 202 -6.59 8.80 -10.10
N CYS A 203 -6.11 8.03 -11.08
CA CYS A 203 -4.96 7.15 -10.96
C CYS A 203 -3.86 7.54 -11.96
N ASN A 204 -2.70 7.93 -11.46
CA ASN A 204 -1.53 8.23 -12.27
C ASN A 204 -0.50 7.13 -12.12
N LEU A 205 -0.01 6.60 -13.24
CA LEU A 205 1.14 5.71 -13.24
C LEU A 205 2.40 6.58 -13.19
N VAL A 206 3.29 6.29 -12.25
CA VAL A 206 4.54 7.02 -12.01
C VAL A 206 5.73 6.05 -11.97
N ARG A 207 6.93 6.57 -12.23
CA ARG A 207 8.18 5.81 -12.06
C ARG A 207 8.38 5.48 -10.58
N GLY A 208 8.80 4.25 -10.29
CA GLY A 208 9.17 3.83 -8.93
C GLY A 208 10.53 4.40 -8.51
N GLN A 209 10.92 4.15 -7.26
CA GLN A 209 12.25 4.57 -6.76
C GLN A 209 13.38 3.76 -7.39
N ARG A 210 13.10 2.50 -7.78
CA ARG A 210 14.05 1.60 -8.43
C ARG A 210 13.68 1.40 -9.91
N GLU A 211 14.64 0.98 -10.71
CA GLU A 211 14.43 0.65 -12.13
C GLU A 211 13.55 -0.58 -12.35
N GLU A 212 13.43 -1.45 -11.35
CA GLU A 212 12.49 -2.56 -11.36
C GLU A 212 11.10 -2.20 -10.84
N ASP A 213 10.88 -0.98 -10.36
CA ASP A 213 9.62 -0.59 -9.75
C ASP A 213 8.84 0.42 -10.62
N MET A 214 7.53 0.30 -10.59
CA MET A 214 6.58 1.35 -10.98
C MET A 214 5.63 1.59 -9.82
N ALA A 215 4.95 2.73 -9.80
CA ALA A 215 3.94 2.96 -8.78
C ALA A 215 2.67 3.59 -9.34
N VAL A 216 1.54 3.32 -8.72
CA VAL A 216 0.28 4.01 -8.99
C VAL A 216 0.02 5.01 -7.87
N GLU A 217 -0.07 6.28 -8.24
CA GLU A 217 -0.54 7.35 -7.37
C GLU A 217 -2.06 7.49 -7.53
N VAL A 218 -2.79 7.47 -6.41
CA VAL A 218 -4.25 7.57 -6.41
C VAL A 218 -4.64 8.88 -5.74
N ALA A 219 -5.38 9.72 -6.45
CA ALA A 219 -5.85 11.01 -5.97
C ALA A 219 -6.63 10.86 -4.66
N GLY A 220 -6.29 11.68 -3.67
CA GLY A 220 -6.90 11.65 -2.34
C GLY A 220 -6.42 10.52 -1.42
N MET A 221 -5.52 9.65 -1.88
CA MET A 221 -4.86 8.64 -1.03
C MET A 221 -3.43 9.07 -0.71
N ARG A 222 -2.95 8.78 0.50
CA ARG A 222 -1.56 9.08 0.88
C ARG A 222 -0.63 7.94 0.48
N GLY A 223 0.48 8.30 -0.15
CA GLY A 223 1.51 7.37 -0.60
C GLY A 223 1.20 6.80 -1.98
N GLN A 224 2.06 5.90 -2.43
CA GLN A 224 1.98 5.28 -3.74
C GLN A 224 1.86 3.76 -3.58
N PHE A 225 1.17 3.15 -4.54
CA PHE A 225 1.02 1.71 -4.65
C PHE A 225 2.15 1.15 -5.51
N VAL A 226 3.11 0.47 -4.88
CA VAL A 226 4.33 0.03 -5.56
C VAL A 226 4.08 -1.32 -6.24
N MET A 227 4.50 -1.39 -7.50
CA MET A 227 4.47 -2.57 -8.36
C MET A 227 5.90 -2.88 -8.77
N GLU A 228 6.37 -4.05 -8.39
CA GLU A 228 7.68 -4.53 -8.82
C GLU A 228 7.51 -5.31 -10.13
N LEU A 229 8.30 -4.97 -11.14
CA LEU A 229 8.23 -5.52 -12.48
C LEU A 229 9.03 -6.82 -12.61
N GLU A 230 9.95 -7.10 -11.68
CA GLU A 230 10.73 -8.33 -11.70
C GLU A 230 9.85 -9.55 -11.46
N GLY A 231 9.81 -10.46 -12.45
CA GLY A 231 8.97 -11.65 -12.43
C GLY A 231 7.47 -11.35 -12.51
N ALA A 232 7.08 -10.15 -12.93
CA ALA A 232 5.69 -9.80 -13.19
C ALA A 232 5.24 -10.25 -14.58
N GLU A 233 3.94 -10.50 -14.69
CA GLU A 233 3.22 -10.79 -15.92
C GLU A 233 2.46 -9.52 -16.33
N ILE A 234 2.74 -9.00 -17.52
CA ILE A 234 2.03 -7.85 -18.08
C ILE A 234 1.13 -8.37 -19.20
N ASN A 235 -0.18 -8.15 -19.08
CA ASN A 235 -1.17 -8.77 -19.96
C ASN A 235 -0.99 -10.31 -20.05
N GLY A 236 -0.71 -10.96 -18.92
CA GLY A 236 -0.51 -12.42 -18.85
C GLY A 236 0.81 -12.96 -19.41
N GLU A 237 1.70 -12.10 -19.93
CA GLU A 237 3.01 -12.50 -20.43
C GLU A 237 4.13 -12.08 -19.48
N ALA A 238 4.97 -13.03 -19.08
CA ALA A 238 6.21 -12.73 -18.37
C ALA A 238 7.21 -12.08 -19.35
N MET A 239 7.76 -10.93 -18.98
CA MET A 239 8.66 -10.17 -19.85
C MET A 239 9.78 -9.48 -19.04
N PRO A 240 10.94 -9.18 -19.66
CA PRO A 240 12.02 -8.48 -18.98
C PRO A 240 11.58 -7.09 -18.51
N VAL A 241 12.14 -6.63 -17.40
CA VAL A 241 11.77 -5.39 -16.69
C VAL A 241 11.58 -4.20 -17.64
N TRP A 242 12.52 -3.99 -18.56
CA TRP A 242 12.44 -2.88 -19.52
C TRP A 242 11.21 -2.96 -20.45
N LYS A 243 10.93 -4.15 -20.98
CA LYS A 243 9.77 -4.39 -21.85
C LYS A 243 8.46 -4.34 -21.06
N ALA A 244 8.46 -4.84 -19.82
CA ALA A 244 7.33 -4.73 -18.89
C ALA A 244 6.93 -3.28 -18.67
N ARG A 245 7.92 -2.43 -18.39
CA ARG A 245 7.76 -1.00 -18.16
C ARG A 245 7.20 -0.26 -19.37
N GLU A 246 7.77 -0.48 -20.55
CA GLU A 246 7.25 0.10 -21.80
C GLU A 246 5.81 -0.34 -22.07
N THR A 247 5.50 -1.62 -21.86
CA THR A 247 4.16 -2.17 -22.06
C THR A 247 3.17 -1.61 -21.04
N MET A 248 3.60 -1.39 -19.79
CA MET A 248 2.81 -0.72 -18.76
C MET A 248 2.48 0.72 -19.14
N TRP A 249 3.47 1.50 -19.60
CA TRP A 249 3.26 2.88 -20.06
C TRP A 249 2.28 2.97 -21.23
N LYS A 250 2.43 2.08 -22.21
CA LYS A 250 1.53 1.98 -23.37
C LYS A 250 0.13 1.52 -22.96
N GLY A 251 0.02 0.50 -22.12
CA GLY A 251 -1.27 0.00 -21.63
C GLY A 251 -2.03 1.04 -20.79
N TRP A 252 -1.31 1.87 -20.05
CA TRP A 252 -1.91 2.92 -19.22
C TRP A 252 -2.32 4.14 -20.04
N TYR A 253 -1.38 4.78 -20.75
CA TYR A 253 -1.62 6.07 -21.42
C TYR A 253 -1.90 5.98 -22.94
N GLY A 254 -1.82 4.79 -23.52
CA GLY A 254 -1.84 4.57 -24.97
C GLY A 254 -0.46 4.65 -25.62
N ASP A 255 -0.34 4.20 -26.87
CA ASP A 255 0.95 4.02 -27.54
C ASP A 255 1.77 5.29 -27.77
N GLN A 256 1.11 6.44 -27.98
CA GLN A 256 1.80 7.70 -28.24
C GLN A 256 2.38 8.28 -26.95
N LYS A 257 1.55 8.49 -25.93
CA LYS A 257 1.98 9.00 -24.63
C LYS A 257 2.92 8.02 -23.92
N GLY A 258 2.65 6.72 -24.01
CA GLY A 258 3.51 5.70 -23.44
C GLY A 258 4.94 5.76 -23.99
N ARG A 259 5.10 5.99 -25.31
CA ARG A 259 6.43 6.19 -25.91
C ARG A 259 7.14 7.45 -25.42
N GLN A 260 6.40 8.53 -25.19
CA GLN A 260 6.96 9.77 -24.64
C GLN A 260 7.53 9.54 -23.23
N PHE A 261 6.76 8.88 -22.35
CA PHE A 261 7.24 8.55 -21.00
C PHE A 261 8.46 7.64 -21.02
N VAL A 262 8.50 6.64 -21.91
CA VAL A 262 9.68 5.76 -22.06
C VAL A 262 10.91 6.54 -22.52
N MET A 263 10.75 7.50 -23.44
CA MET A 263 11.87 8.35 -23.89
C MET A 263 12.34 9.28 -22.79
N GLU A 264 11.43 9.94 -22.08
CA GLU A 264 11.75 10.81 -20.95
C GLU A 264 12.51 10.05 -19.86
N GLU A 265 12.08 8.83 -19.55
CA GLU A 265 12.72 7.98 -18.56
C GLU A 265 14.16 7.60 -18.94
N ARG A 266 14.43 7.33 -20.24
CA ARG A 266 15.80 7.08 -20.74
C ARG A 266 16.71 8.31 -20.65
N LEU A 267 16.14 9.52 -20.69
CA LEU A 267 16.92 10.75 -20.55
C LEU A 267 17.28 11.04 -19.10
N GLN A 268 16.59 10.40 -18.15
CA GLN A 268 16.81 10.58 -16.72
C GLN A 268 17.72 9.49 -16.10
N SER A 269 18.05 8.43 -16.83
CA SER A 269 19.00 7.38 -16.43
C SER A 269 20.41 7.71 -16.92
#